data_AF-A0A0Q7JB01-F1
#
_entry.id   AF-A0A0Q7JB01-F1
#
_cell.length_a   1.000
_cell.length_b   1.000
_cell.length_c   1.000
_cell.angle_alpha   90.00
_cell.angle_beta   90.00
_cell.angle_gamma   90.00
#
_symmetry.space_group_name_H-M   'P 1'
#
loop_
_entity.id
_entity.type
_entity.pdbx_description
1 polymer ?
#
loop_
_entity_poly.entity_id
_entity_poly.type
_entity_poly.pdbx_seq_one_letter_code
_entity_poly.pdbx_strand_id
1 'polypeptide(L)'
;MYYYISIHSDDYTQKIKSEVLEHYLQEKLGFTKVRHLVFIKEINGEIVEITGIPANPNGGYGFNSLDGIEEINLIEIDLPRDIDEILEHSISEIAILIAKEFSWKIDDDHGLDD
;
A
#
# COMPACT_ATOMS: atom_id res chain seq x y z
N MET A 1 3.55 12.42 -13.89
CA MET A 1 3.47 11.01 -13.49
C MET A 1 3.17 10.97 -12.01
N TYR A 2 2.37 10.01 -11.56
CA TYR A 2 2.30 9.69 -10.13
C TYR A 2 3.39 8.65 -9.87
N TYR A 3 4.23 8.90 -8.86
CA TYR A 3 5.24 7.96 -8.42
C TYR A 3 4.66 7.20 -7.25
N TYR A 4 4.57 5.89 -7.35
CA TYR A 4 4.08 5.04 -6.27
C TYR A 4 4.90 3.76 -6.20
N ILE A 5 4.89 3.12 -5.04
CA ILE A 5 5.39 1.76 -4.86
C ILE A 5 4.18 0.84 -4.77
N SER A 6 4.09 -0.14 -5.67
CA SER A 6 3.06 -1.17 -5.61
C SER A 6 3.55 -2.40 -4.85
N ILE A 7 2.69 -2.90 -3.95
CA ILE A 7 2.93 -4.12 -3.18
C ILE A 7 1.75 -5.04 -3.37
N HIS A 8 1.96 -6.20 -3.97
CA HIS A 8 0.86 -7.08 -4.36
C HIS A 8 1.16 -8.55 -4.10
N SER A 9 0.09 -9.32 -3.93
CA SER A 9 0.20 -10.78 -3.85
C SER A 9 0.67 -11.41 -5.16
N ASP A 10 1.22 -12.61 -5.08
CA ASP A 10 1.65 -13.37 -6.26
C ASP A 10 0.50 -13.54 -7.27
N ASP A 11 0.72 -13.05 -8.50
CA ASP A 11 -0.28 -12.97 -9.59
C ASP A 11 -1.65 -12.41 -9.16
N TYR A 12 -1.69 -11.56 -8.13
CA TYR A 12 -2.92 -10.98 -7.56
C TYR A 12 -3.91 -12.03 -7.00
N THR A 13 -3.45 -13.26 -6.74
CA THR A 13 -4.31 -14.39 -6.39
C THR A 13 -4.61 -14.49 -4.90
N GLN A 14 -3.67 -14.10 -4.04
CA GLN A 14 -3.86 -14.15 -2.59
C GLN A 14 -4.53 -12.87 -2.10
N LYS A 15 -5.38 -13.01 -1.10
CA LYS A 15 -6.12 -11.88 -0.54
C LYS A 15 -6.03 -11.89 0.96
N ILE A 16 -5.99 -10.70 1.53
CA ILE A 16 -6.18 -10.49 2.96
C ILE A 16 -7.43 -9.65 3.17
N LYS A 17 -8.04 -9.78 4.34
CA LYS A 17 -9.13 -8.87 4.70
C LYS A 17 -8.59 -7.47 4.97
N SER A 18 -9.36 -6.45 4.64
CA SER A 18 -9.07 -5.04 4.90
C SER A 18 -8.82 -4.77 6.39
N GLU A 19 -9.53 -5.46 7.28
CA GLU A 19 -9.33 -5.35 8.74
C GLU A 19 -7.92 -5.78 9.18
N VAL A 20 -7.31 -6.74 8.47
CA VAL A 20 -5.94 -7.20 8.74
C VAL A 20 -4.94 -6.13 8.34
N LEU A 21 -5.11 -5.53 7.16
CA LEU A 21 -4.26 -4.41 6.73
C LEU A 21 -4.42 -3.20 7.65
N GLU A 22 -5.66 -2.81 7.95
CA GLU A 22 -5.98 -1.67 8.81
C GLU A 22 -5.30 -1.81 10.17
N HIS A 23 -5.45 -2.97 10.82
CA HIS A 23 -4.83 -3.24 12.11
C HIS A 23 -3.29 -3.22 12.01
N TYR A 24 -2.71 -3.83 10.97
CA TYR A 24 -1.26 -3.84 10.79
C TYR A 24 -0.69 -2.42 10.61
N LEU A 25 -1.27 -1.61 9.72
CA LEU A 25 -0.79 -0.26 9.43
C LEU A 25 -0.91 0.65 10.65
N GLN A 26 -2.02 0.58 11.39
CA GLN A 26 -2.25 1.42 12.56
C GLN A 26 -1.39 0.99 13.76
N GLU A 27 -1.41 -0.29 14.11
CA GLU A 27 -0.82 -0.77 15.38
C GLU A 27 0.68 -1.11 15.25
N LYS A 28 1.15 -1.50 14.06
CA LYS A 28 2.56 -1.88 13.85
C LYS A 28 3.37 -0.79 13.18
N LEU A 29 2.81 -0.13 12.18
CA LEU A 29 3.51 0.89 11.40
C LEU A 29 3.16 2.32 11.82
N GLY A 30 2.18 2.51 12.71
CA GLY A 30 1.83 3.82 13.28
C GLY A 30 1.19 4.77 12.29
N PHE A 31 0.50 4.25 11.27
CA PHE A 31 -0.27 5.07 10.34
C PHE A 31 -1.60 5.51 10.97
N THR A 32 -2.10 6.66 10.53
CA THR A 32 -3.43 7.15 10.89
C THR A 32 -4.40 6.84 9.76
N LYS A 33 -5.50 6.16 10.07
CA LYS A 33 -6.57 5.89 9.11
C LYS A 33 -7.35 7.16 8.82
N VAL A 34 -7.42 7.55 7.54
CA VAL A 34 -8.22 8.70 7.07
C VAL A 34 -9.63 8.26 6.69
N ARG A 35 -9.71 7.15 5.95
CA ARG A 35 -10.96 6.48 5.55
C ARG A 35 -10.67 5.00 5.29
N HIS A 36 -11.69 4.24 4.88
CA HIS A 36 -11.48 2.83 4.55
C HIS A 36 -10.37 2.65 3.52
N LEU A 37 -9.39 1.79 3.85
CA LEU A 37 -8.21 1.49 3.06
C LEU A 37 -7.29 2.67 2.69
N VAL A 38 -7.46 3.86 3.27
CA VAL A 38 -6.58 5.02 3.04
C VAL A 38 -6.00 5.51 4.36
N PHE A 39 -4.67 5.56 4.42
CA PHE A 39 -3.92 5.85 5.63
C PHE A 39 -2.80 6.83 5.35
N ILE A 40 -2.46 7.64 6.34
CA ILE A 40 -1.38 8.61 6.24
C ILE A 40 -0.41 8.48 7.41
N LYS A 41 0.85 8.83 7.15
CA LYS A 41 1.87 9.01 8.19
C LYS A 41 2.79 10.15 7.79
N GLU A 42 3.12 11.00 8.76
CA GLU A 42 4.13 12.03 8.57
C GLU A 42 5.52 11.42 8.77
N ILE A 43 6.40 11.59 7.79
CA ILE A 43 7.80 11.14 7.81
C ILE A 43 8.65 12.29 7.32
N ASN A 44 9.58 12.77 8.14
CA ASN A 44 10.46 13.90 7.83
C ASN A 44 9.71 15.19 7.41
N GLY A 45 8.49 15.41 7.90
CA GLY A 45 7.66 16.57 7.54
C GLY A 45 6.83 16.40 6.26
N GLU A 46 6.98 15.28 5.56
CA GLU A 46 6.19 14.94 4.37
C GLU A 46 5.09 13.92 4.72
N ILE A 47 3.95 14.04 4.04
CA ILE A 47 2.82 13.11 4.21
C ILE A 47 3.00 11.95 3.24
N VAL A 48 3.15 10.74 3.79
CA VAL A 48 3.13 9.49 3.02
C VAL A 48 1.73 8.88 3.12
N GLU A 49 1.11 8.64 1.97
CA GLU A 49 -0.20 8.00 1.86
C GLU A 49 -0.06 6.54 1.44
N ILE A 50 -0.83 5.66 2.07
CA ILE A 50 -0.98 4.26 1.70
C ILE A 50 -2.44 3.99 1.35
N THR A 51 -2.66 3.41 0.17
CA THR A 51 -3.97 3.00 -0.30
C THR A 51 -4.01 1.49 -0.53
N GLY A 52 -4.94 0.79 0.12
CA GLY A 52 -5.27 -0.59 -0.18
C GLY A 52 -6.30 -0.68 -1.30
N ILE A 53 -6.06 -1.54 -2.28
CA ILE A 53 -6.93 -1.69 -3.45
C ILE A 53 -7.83 -2.93 -3.29
N PRO A 54 -9.16 -2.77 -3.31
CA PRO A 54 -10.09 -3.88 -3.20
C PRO A 54 -9.94 -4.91 -4.33
N ALA A 55 -9.94 -6.18 -3.96
CA ALA A 55 -9.90 -7.30 -4.86
C ALA A 55 -11.31 -7.88 -5.02
N ASN A 56 -11.83 -7.94 -6.24
CA ASN A 56 -13.05 -8.69 -6.52
C ASN A 56 -12.82 -10.21 -6.33
N PRO A 57 -13.89 -11.05 -6.31
CA PRO A 57 -13.74 -12.50 -6.12
C PRO A 57 -12.75 -13.19 -7.08
N ASN A 58 -12.55 -12.63 -8.28
CA ASN A 58 -11.66 -13.16 -9.31
C ASN A 58 -10.23 -12.58 -9.26
N GLY A 59 -9.88 -11.79 -8.25
CA GLY A 59 -8.54 -11.18 -8.12
C GLY A 59 -8.32 -9.92 -8.96
N GLY A 60 -9.32 -9.48 -9.74
CA GLY A 60 -9.27 -8.19 -10.43
C GLY A 60 -9.71 -7.03 -9.53
N TYR A 61 -9.53 -5.79 -9.99
CA TYR A 61 -9.89 -4.61 -9.21
C TYR A 61 -11.40 -4.51 -8.95
N GLY A 62 -11.78 -4.39 -7.68
CA GLY A 62 -13.16 -4.29 -7.19
C GLY A 62 -13.74 -2.88 -7.26
N PHE A 63 -13.71 -2.23 -8.43
CA PHE A 63 -14.19 -0.84 -8.56
C PHE A 63 -15.73 -0.67 -8.54
N ASN A 64 -16.50 -1.75 -8.73
CA ASN A 64 -17.93 -1.63 -9.11
C ASN A 64 -18.99 -2.01 -8.05
N SER A 65 -18.61 -2.41 -6.83
CA SER A 65 -19.56 -2.45 -5.71
C SER A 65 -18.82 -2.59 -4.38
N LEU A 66 -18.78 -1.52 -3.59
CA LEU A 66 -18.23 -1.52 -2.23
C LEU A 66 -19.10 -2.28 -1.21
N ASP A 67 -20.24 -2.84 -1.64
CA ASP A 67 -21.07 -3.69 -0.78
C ASP A 67 -20.44 -5.09 -0.65
N GLY A 68 -19.67 -5.27 0.42
CA GLY A 68 -19.26 -6.59 0.92
C GLY A 68 -17.94 -7.15 0.38
N ILE A 69 -17.17 -6.38 -0.40
CA ILE A 69 -15.81 -6.78 -0.78
C ILE A 69 -14.82 -6.22 0.25
N GLU A 70 -14.50 -7.05 1.24
CA GLU A 70 -13.59 -6.75 2.35
C GLU A 70 -12.17 -7.27 2.10
N GLU A 71 -11.86 -7.72 0.89
CA GLU A 71 -10.59 -8.36 0.56
C GLU A 71 -9.73 -7.47 -0.32
N ILE A 72 -8.42 -7.47 -0.07
CA ILE A 72 -7.42 -6.71 -0.83
C ILE A 72 -6.29 -7.63 -1.29
N ASN A 73 -5.66 -7.30 -2.42
CA ASN A 73 -4.52 -8.03 -2.98
C ASN A 73 -3.41 -7.11 -3.53
N LEU A 74 -3.59 -5.79 -3.41
CA LEU A 74 -2.67 -4.75 -3.83
C LEU A 74 -2.71 -3.59 -2.83
N ILE A 75 -1.54 -3.00 -2.58
CA ILE A 75 -1.32 -1.78 -1.82
C ILE A 75 -0.47 -0.84 -2.68
N GLU A 76 -0.79 0.43 -2.66
CA GLU A 76 0.00 1.50 -3.28
C GLU A 76 0.49 2.44 -2.17
N ILE A 77 1.78 2.79 -2.22
CA ILE A 77 2.38 3.84 -1.38
C ILE A 77 2.69 5.02 -2.28
N ASP A 78 2.03 6.15 -2.03
CA ASP A 78 2.24 7.37 -2.81
C ASP A 78 3.59 8.01 -2.43
N LEU A 79 4.40 8.30 -3.44
CA LEU A 79 5.66 9.01 -3.27
C LEU A 79 5.46 10.52 -3.47
N PRO A 80 6.01 11.36 -2.56
CA PRO A 80 6.04 12.80 -2.78
C PRO A 80 6.90 13.13 -4.00
N ARG A 81 6.60 14.27 -4.64
CA ARG A 81 7.33 14.70 -5.85
C ARG A 81 8.79 15.04 -5.59
N ASP A 82 9.05 15.64 -4.43
CA ASP A 82 10.38 16.01 -3.98
C ASP A 82 10.73 15.04 -2.85
N ILE A 83 11.48 13.99 -3.18
CA ILE A 83 11.92 12.97 -2.24
C ILE A 83 13.42 13.11 -2.01
N ASP A 84 13.84 13.19 -0.75
CA ASP A 84 15.24 13.10 -0.38
C ASP A 84 15.64 11.64 -0.06
N GLU A 85 16.94 11.36 -0.02
CA GLU A 85 17.46 10.00 0.22
C GLU A 85 16.97 9.40 1.54
N ILE A 86 16.70 10.21 2.57
CA ILE A 86 16.27 9.74 3.89
C ILE A 86 14.80 9.31 3.82
N LEU A 87 13.97 10.10 3.17
CA LEU A 87 12.56 9.82 2.95
C LEU A 87 12.37 8.61 2.03
N GLU A 88 13.14 8.53 0.94
CA GLU A 88 13.16 7.37 0.04
C GLU A 88 13.52 6.09 0.79
N HIS A 89 14.57 6.14 1.61
CA HIS A 89 14.96 5.00 2.44
C HIS A 89 13.84 4.59 3.41
N SER A 90 13.23 5.57 4.09
CA SER A 90 12.15 5.33 5.05
C SER A 90 10.91 4.70 4.41
N ILE A 91 10.53 5.18 3.22
CA ILE A 91 9.41 4.64 2.47
C ILE A 91 9.74 3.22 1.97
N SER A 92 10.96 2.99 1.49
CA SER A 92 11.43 1.67 1.07
C SER A 92 11.41 0.65 2.22
N GLU A 93 11.83 1.04 3.43
CA GLU A 93 11.73 0.18 4.62
C GLU A 93 10.27 -0.18 4.94
N ILE A 94 9.35 0.78 4.85
CA ILE A 94 7.91 0.53 5.03
C ILE A 94 7.40 -0.48 3.99
N ALA A 95 7.74 -0.29 2.72
CA ALA A 95 7.35 -1.21 1.66
C ALA A 95 7.86 -2.64 1.92
N ILE A 96 9.13 -2.77 2.32
CA ILE A 96 9.75 -4.05 2.68
C ILE A 96 9.06 -4.70 3.88
N LEU A 97 8.68 -3.93 4.89
CA LEU A 97 7.98 -4.45 6.06
C LEU A 97 6.59 -5.00 5.69
N ILE A 98 5.83 -4.26 4.90
CA ILE A 98 4.50 -4.69 4.40
C ILE A 98 4.64 -5.95 3.54
N ALA A 99 5.56 -5.95 2.59
CA ALA A 99 5.82 -7.08 1.70
C ALA A 99 6.19 -8.35 2.50
N LYS A 100 7.03 -8.20 3.53
CA LYS A 100 7.41 -9.32 4.40
C LYS A 100 6.24 -9.85 5.24
N GLU A 101 5.45 -8.96 5.83
CA GLU A 101 4.29 -9.34 6.66
C GLU A 101 3.32 -10.22 5.87
N PHE A 102 3.02 -9.82 4.63
CA PHE A 102 2.02 -10.51 3.81
C PHE A 102 2.61 -11.54 2.84
N SER A 103 3.94 -11.70 2.82
CA SER A 103 4.66 -12.50 1.81
C SER A 103 4.30 -12.08 0.37
N TRP A 104 4.23 -10.77 0.15
CA TRP A 104 3.87 -10.12 -1.11
C TRP A 104 5.11 -9.61 -1.84
N LYS A 105 4.96 -9.27 -3.12
CA LYS A 105 6.00 -8.71 -3.97
C LYS A 105 5.90 -7.19 -3.98
N ILE A 106 7.04 -6.53 -4.11
CA ILE A 106 7.13 -5.11 -4.46
C ILE A 106 7.38 -5.09 -5.97
N ASP A 107 6.57 -4.36 -6.71
CA ASP A 107 6.85 -4.10 -8.12
C ASP A 107 7.96 -3.04 -8.22
N ASP A 108 9.02 -3.37 -8.96
CA ASP A 108 10.15 -2.47 -9.26
C ASP A 108 9.77 -1.38 -10.28
N ASP A 109 8.53 -1.37 -10.80
CA ASP A 109 8.05 -0.31 -11.69
C ASP A 109 7.73 0.93 -10.84
N HIS A 110 8.79 1.59 -10.36
CA HIS A 110 8.73 2.81 -9.56
C HIS A 110 8.15 4.01 -10.35
N GLY A 111 7.73 3.82 -11.61
CA GLY A 111 7.51 4.93 -12.54
C GLY A 111 8.75 5.81 -12.71
N LEU A 112 9.91 5.38 -12.22
CA LEU A 112 11.19 6.03 -12.42
C LEU A 112 11.80 5.35 -13.63
N ASP A 113 11.58 5.93 -14.82
CA ASP A 113 12.37 5.60 -16.00
C ASP A 113 13.87 5.74 -15.66
N ASP A 114 14.68 4.75 -16.03
CA ASP A 114 16.16 4.80 -16.05
C ASP A 114 16.71 6.01 -16.83
#